data_AF-A0A3D8Q3K9-F1
#
_entry.id   AF-A0A3D8Q3K9-F1
#
_cell.length_a   1.000
_cell.length_b   1.000
_cell.length_c   1.000
_cell.angle_alpha   90.00
_cell.angle_beta   90.00
_cell.angle_gamma   90.00
#
_symmetry.space_group_name_H-M   'P 1'
#
loop_
_entity.id
_entity.type
_entity.pdbx_description
1 polymer ?
#
loop_
_entity_poly.entity_id
_entity_poly.type
_entity_poly.pdbx_seq_one_letter_code
_entity_poly.pdbx_strand_id
1 'polypeptide(L)'
;MADSAPTAMRQGLLKRNPQMTRQQFSDHWYTKHAALVVPLFLDSGISNYSQLHNPVAVDPALDVSEYDGVANVPSDEALAEMARPKKDGEGDAPWREQYYREVVLADERRFLESEALNHIKIVDGGSVVGETKVVIEDGKVLIDVPDDVWKVWQENRDLGIILTTPGYHSFKSQLRRCFVPWDFEALLRAAF
;
A
#
# COMPACT_ATOMS: atom_id res chain seq x y z
N MET A 1 17.34 31.06 0.47
CA MET A 1 17.14 29.70 -0.04
C MET A 1 17.27 28.80 1.17
N ALA A 2 16.16 28.24 1.65
CA ALA A 2 16.21 27.37 2.82
C ALA A 2 16.75 26.02 2.37
N ASP A 3 17.92 25.63 2.88
CA ASP A 3 18.33 24.23 2.90
C ASP A 3 17.30 23.49 3.75
N SER A 4 16.33 22.84 3.10
CA SER A 4 15.52 21.83 3.77
C SER A 4 16.46 20.69 4.13
N ALA A 5 16.64 20.43 5.43
CA ALA A 5 17.35 19.24 5.89
C ALA A 5 16.81 18.00 5.15
N PRO A 6 17.68 17.06 4.76
CA PRO A 6 17.22 15.85 4.09
C PRO A 6 16.16 15.16 4.94
N THR A 7 14.99 14.93 4.36
CA THR A 7 13.89 14.24 5.04
C THR A 7 14.40 12.92 5.59
N ALA A 8 14.39 12.77 6.91
CA ALA A 8 14.93 11.58 7.57
C ALA A 8 14.16 10.34 7.10
N MET A 9 14.86 9.38 6.51
CA MET A 9 14.25 8.12 6.09
C MET A 9 13.87 7.29 7.31
N ARG A 10 12.75 6.57 7.20
CA ARG A 10 12.27 5.61 8.21
C ARG A 10 12.21 4.22 7.60
N GLN A 11 12.37 3.23 8.47
CA GLN A 11 12.36 1.82 8.13
C GLN A 11 11.21 1.12 8.85
N GLY A 12 10.20 0.69 8.09
CA GLY A 12 9.10 -0.11 8.59
C GLY A 12 9.37 -1.60 8.39
N LEU A 13 9.63 -2.32 9.48
CA LEU A 13 9.91 -3.76 9.45
C LEU A 13 8.60 -4.54 9.32
N LEU A 14 8.54 -5.45 8.34
CA LEU A 14 7.36 -6.22 7.98
C LEU A 14 7.56 -7.72 8.21
N LYS A 15 6.50 -8.35 8.74
CA LYS A 15 6.46 -9.78 8.99
C LYS A 15 5.72 -10.48 7.88
N ARG A 16 6.38 -11.47 7.29
CA ARG A 16 5.84 -12.28 6.21
C ARG A 16 4.79 -13.25 6.74
N ASN A 17 3.78 -13.55 5.91
CA ASN A 17 2.87 -14.67 6.14
C ASN A 17 3.65 -15.99 6.33
N PRO A 18 3.54 -16.67 7.48
CA PRO A 18 4.32 -17.89 7.78
C PRO A 18 4.07 -19.04 6.81
N GLN A 19 2.97 -19.02 6.03
CA GLN A 19 2.65 -20.01 5.00
C GLN A 19 3.43 -19.82 3.68
N MET A 20 4.10 -18.67 3.50
CA MET A 20 4.95 -18.42 2.34
C MET A 20 6.41 -18.81 2.63
N THR A 21 7.25 -18.91 1.61
CA THR A 21 8.71 -18.86 1.79
C THR A 21 9.19 -17.40 1.74
N ARG A 22 10.41 -17.12 2.21
CA ARG A 22 11.03 -15.80 2.08
C ARG A 22 11.10 -15.33 0.62
N GLN A 23 11.38 -16.25 -0.29
CA GLN A 23 11.43 -15.96 -1.72
C GLN A 23 10.05 -15.60 -2.26
N GLN A 24 9.03 -16.42 -1.96
CA GLN A 24 7.65 -16.13 -2.38
C GLN A 24 7.16 -14.77 -1.87
N PHE A 25 7.48 -14.43 -0.62
CA PHE A 25 7.19 -13.12 -0.06
C PHE A 25 7.90 -12.00 -0.81
N SER A 26 9.21 -12.14 -0.99
CA SER A 26 10.02 -11.13 -1.67
C SER A 26 9.54 -10.90 -3.11
N ASP A 27 9.21 -11.97 -3.82
CA ASP A 27 8.69 -11.92 -5.17
C ASP A 27 7.30 -11.29 -5.20
N HIS A 28 6.37 -11.71 -4.36
CA HIS A 28 5.02 -11.13 -4.30
C HIS A 28 5.05 -9.66 -3.91
N TRP A 29 5.82 -9.32 -2.88
CA TRP A 29 5.91 -7.97 -2.34
C TRP A 29 6.48 -6.97 -3.35
N TYR A 30 7.49 -7.40 -4.12
CA TYR A 30 8.09 -6.54 -5.13
C TYR A 30 7.33 -6.53 -6.46
N THR A 31 6.91 -7.70 -6.97
CA THR A 31 6.34 -7.80 -8.33
C THR A 31 4.84 -7.57 -8.41
N LYS A 32 4.13 -7.64 -7.28
CA LYS A 32 2.68 -7.42 -7.23
C LYS A 32 2.32 -6.28 -6.30
N HIS A 33 2.66 -6.39 -5.02
CA HIS A 33 2.22 -5.44 -4.02
C HIS A 33 2.76 -4.02 -4.27
N ALA A 34 4.04 -3.91 -4.65
CA ALA A 34 4.66 -2.61 -4.96
C ALA A 34 3.85 -1.82 -6.00
N ALA A 35 3.37 -2.47 -7.06
CA ALA A 35 2.56 -1.82 -8.08
C ALA A 35 1.21 -1.31 -7.52
N LEU A 36 0.57 -2.06 -6.62
CA LEU A 36 -0.70 -1.68 -6.00
C LEU A 36 -0.58 -0.46 -5.08
N VAL A 37 0.56 -0.26 -4.41
CA VAL A 37 0.74 0.87 -3.49
C VAL A 37 1.22 2.15 -4.18
N VAL A 38 1.83 2.05 -5.37
CA VAL A 38 2.39 3.20 -6.10
C VAL A 38 1.38 4.34 -6.31
N PRO A 39 0.16 4.12 -6.82
CA PRO A 39 -0.80 5.21 -7.05
C PRO A 39 -1.14 5.95 -5.75
N LEU A 40 -1.37 5.19 -4.68
CA LEU A 40 -1.65 5.73 -3.35
C LEU A 40 -0.47 6.54 -2.81
N PHE A 41 0.75 6.03 -2.95
CA PHE A 41 1.95 6.68 -2.43
C PHE A 41 2.22 8.01 -3.14
N LEU A 42 2.17 8.02 -4.48
CA LEU A 42 2.40 9.25 -5.25
C LEU A 42 1.36 10.32 -4.94
N ASP A 43 0.09 9.94 -4.82
CA ASP A 43 -1.00 10.87 -4.53
C ASP A 43 -0.98 11.38 -3.07
N SER A 44 -0.39 10.62 -2.16
CA SER A 44 -0.06 11.05 -0.78
C SER A 44 1.24 11.85 -0.70
N GLY A 45 1.89 12.16 -1.82
CA GLY A 45 3.11 12.96 -1.87
C GLY A 45 4.40 12.21 -1.49
N ILE A 46 4.35 10.88 -1.40
CA ILE A 46 5.54 10.05 -1.16
C ILE A 46 6.38 10.03 -2.44
N SER A 47 7.54 10.69 -2.37
CA SER A 47 8.47 10.81 -3.49
C SER A 47 9.55 9.73 -3.53
N ASN A 48 9.72 8.97 -2.44
CA ASN A 48 10.75 7.93 -2.32
C ASN A 48 10.15 6.70 -1.63
N TYR A 49 10.32 5.54 -2.24
CA TYR A 49 9.91 4.26 -1.65
C TYR A 49 10.81 3.15 -2.16
N SER A 50 11.39 2.39 -1.23
CA SER A 50 12.15 1.19 -1.56
C SER A 50 11.84 0.04 -0.60
N GLN A 51 12.05 -1.18 -1.08
CA GLN A 51 11.89 -2.41 -0.32
C GLN A 51 13.27 -3.01 -0.06
N LEU A 52 13.60 -3.28 1.20
CA LEU A 52 14.77 -4.11 1.52
C LEU A 52 14.28 -5.53 1.77
N HIS A 53 14.92 -6.47 1.09
CA HIS A 53 14.69 -7.90 1.24
C HIS A 53 15.85 -8.53 2.02
N ASN A 54 15.57 -9.62 2.73
CA ASN A 54 16.54 -10.34 3.54
C ASN A 54 17.24 -9.42 4.56
N PRO A 55 16.48 -8.83 5.51
CA PRO A 55 16.99 -7.80 6.39
C PRO A 55 18.11 -8.31 7.30
N VAL A 56 19.12 -7.46 7.49
CA VAL A 56 20.22 -7.65 8.43
C VAL A 56 20.36 -6.37 9.24
N ALA A 57 20.30 -6.50 10.57
CA ALA A 57 20.48 -5.36 11.46
C ALA A 57 21.93 -4.84 11.39
N VAL A 58 22.09 -3.52 11.37
CA VAL A 58 23.41 -2.87 11.49
C VAL A 58 23.87 -2.89 12.95
N ASP A 59 22.95 -2.64 13.88
CA ASP A 59 23.19 -2.78 15.32
C ASP A 59 22.84 -4.21 15.77
N PRO A 60 23.80 -4.98 16.34
CA PRO A 60 23.53 -6.31 16.90
C PRO A 60 22.48 -6.32 18.02
N ALA A 61 22.19 -5.19 18.68
CA ALA A 61 21.15 -5.09 19.69
C ALA A 61 19.72 -5.06 19.10
N LEU A 62 19.58 -4.75 17.80
CA LEU A 62 18.31 -4.77 17.11
C LEU A 62 18.04 -6.18 16.57
N ASP A 63 17.11 -6.90 17.21
CA ASP A 63 16.61 -8.15 16.66
C ASP A 63 15.69 -7.90 15.47
N VAL A 64 16.08 -8.44 14.31
CA VAL A 64 15.31 -8.41 13.05
C VAL A 64 14.95 -9.81 12.56
N SER A 65 15.20 -10.86 13.35
CA SER A 65 15.10 -12.26 12.90
C SER A 65 13.68 -12.70 12.51
N GLU A 66 12.66 -12.02 13.04
CA GLU A 66 11.24 -12.24 12.74
C GLU A 66 10.73 -11.44 11.52
N TYR A 67 11.54 -10.53 10.98
CA TYR A 67 11.17 -9.68 9.84
C TYR A 67 11.83 -10.18 8.57
N ASP A 68 11.09 -10.20 7.48
CA ASP A 68 11.58 -10.66 6.18
C ASP A 68 11.61 -9.53 5.14
N GLY A 69 11.08 -8.33 5.46
CA GLY A 69 11.09 -7.16 4.60
C GLY A 69 11.16 -5.84 5.37
N VAL A 70 11.70 -4.79 4.75
CA VAL A 70 11.72 -3.43 5.29
C VAL A 70 11.25 -2.41 4.26
N ALA A 71 10.18 -1.68 4.57
CA ALA A 71 9.73 -0.55 3.79
C ALA A 71 10.53 0.70 4.17
N ASN A 72 11.30 1.25 3.23
CA ASN A 72 11.93 2.55 3.37
C ASN A 72 11.00 3.64 2.86
N VAL A 73 10.67 4.61 3.70
CA VAL A 73 9.82 5.75 3.33
C VAL A 73 10.32 7.05 3.98
N PRO A 74 10.10 8.21 3.35
CA PRO A 74 10.55 9.50 3.86
C PRO A 74 9.69 9.92 5.06
N SER A 75 10.31 10.08 6.24
CA SER A 75 9.75 10.59 7.50
C SER A 75 8.68 9.75 8.20
N ASP A 76 8.55 10.00 9.51
CA ASP A 76 7.45 9.51 10.32
C ASP A 76 6.10 10.09 9.87
N GLU A 77 6.09 11.26 9.22
CA GLU A 77 4.87 11.89 8.71
C GLU A 77 4.29 11.13 7.53
N ALA A 78 5.10 10.57 6.62
CA ALA A 78 4.57 9.72 5.55
C ALA A 78 4.00 8.41 6.09
N LEU A 79 4.67 7.79 7.07
CA LEU A 79 4.15 6.61 7.76
C LEU A 79 2.88 6.92 8.54
N ALA A 80 2.87 8.05 9.25
CA ALA A 80 1.72 8.51 10.01
C ALA A 80 0.56 8.88 9.07
N GLU A 81 0.81 9.52 7.93
CA GLU A 81 -0.23 9.85 6.96
C GLU A 81 -0.85 8.59 6.35
N MET A 82 -0.05 7.55 6.11
CA MET A 82 -0.53 6.21 5.73
C MET A 82 -1.28 5.49 6.87
N ALA A 83 -0.86 5.69 8.13
CA ALA A 83 -1.36 4.96 9.30
C ALA A 83 -2.47 5.68 10.07
N ARG A 84 -2.77 6.94 9.77
CA ARG A 84 -3.69 7.77 10.56
C ARG A 84 -5.13 7.37 10.28
N PRO A 85 -5.89 6.85 11.26
CA PRO A 85 -7.34 6.83 11.16
C PRO A 85 -7.82 8.29 11.25
N LYS A 86 -8.38 8.81 10.16
CA LYS A 86 -8.74 10.22 10.06
C LYS A 86 -10.17 10.45 10.57
N LYS A 87 -10.40 11.59 11.25
CA LYS A 87 -11.71 11.96 11.80
C LYS A 87 -12.67 12.29 10.66
N ASP A 88 -13.97 12.02 10.88
CA ASP A 88 -15.03 12.42 9.95
C ASP A 88 -14.88 13.90 9.54
N GLY A 89 -14.73 14.14 8.24
CA GLY A 89 -14.67 15.49 7.65
C GLY A 89 -13.28 16.13 7.57
N GLU A 90 -12.25 15.56 8.20
CA GLU A 90 -10.84 15.96 8.03
C GLU A 90 -10.02 14.71 7.73
N GLY A 91 -9.98 14.32 6.46
CA GLY A 91 -9.16 13.22 6.03
C GLY A 91 -9.13 13.07 4.53
N ASP A 92 -8.24 12.22 4.07
CA ASP A 92 -8.15 11.79 2.69
C ASP A 92 -9.53 11.59 2.08
N ALA A 93 -9.67 12.00 0.83
CA ALA A 93 -10.92 11.84 0.13
C ALA A 93 -11.37 10.36 0.25
N PRO A 94 -12.63 10.07 0.65
CA PRO A 94 -13.07 8.73 1.10
C PRO A 94 -12.71 7.56 0.18
N TRP A 95 -12.47 7.84 -1.10
CA TRP A 95 -12.04 6.88 -2.09
C TRP A 95 -10.61 6.36 -1.91
N ARG A 96 -9.68 7.12 -1.31
CA ARG A 96 -8.32 6.63 -1.02
C ARG A 96 -8.37 5.50 -0.01
N GLU A 97 -9.18 5.69 1.04
CA GLU A 97 -9.35 4.68 2.06
C GLU A 97 -10.16 3.48 1.55
N GLN A 98 -11.11 3.71 0.63
CA GLN A 98 -11.75 2.62 -0.10
C GLN A 98 -10.73 1.82 -0.93
N TYR A 99 -9.90 2.49 -1.74
CA TYR A 99 -8.84 1.83 -2.52
C TYR A 99 -7.88 1.04 -1.61
N TYR A 100 -7.44 1.64 -0.50
CA TYR A 100 -6.61 0.94 0.47
C TYR A 100 -7.31 -0.33 0.98
N ARG A 101 -8.56 -0.23 1.44
CA ARG A 101 -9.29 -1.40 1.97
C ARG A 101 -9.56 -2.48 0.94
N GLU A 102 -9.97 -2.12 -0.26
CA GLU A 102 -10.44 -3.06 -1.29
C GLU A 102 -9.30 -3.66 -2.11
N VAL A 103 -8.19 -2.92 -2.28
CA VAL A 103 -7.07 -3.33 -3.13
C VAL A 103 -5.83 -3.66 -2.30
N VAL A 104 -5.29 -2.68 -1.57
CA VAL A 104 -4.00 -2.81 -0.88
C VAL A 104 -4.11 -3.79 0.29
N LEU A 105 -5.04 -3.57 1.19
CA LEU A 105 -5.26 -4.39 2.38
C LEU A 105 -5.69 -5.83 2.03
N ALA A 106 -6.48 -5.97 0.95
CA ALA A 106 -6.86 -7.28 0.43
C ALA A 106 -5.64 -8.09 -0.07
N ASP A 107 -4.62 -7.41 -0.58
CA ASP A 107 -3.34 -8.01 -0.96
C ASP A 107 -2.42 -8.24 0.24
N GLU A 108 -2.28 -7.27 1.15
CA GLU A 108 -1.50 -7.39 2.39
C GLU A 108 -1.83 -8.66 3.17
N ARG A 109 -3.12 -8.95 3.34
CA ARG A 109 -3.61 -10.16 4.03
C ARG A 109 -3.16 -11.48 3.40
N ARG A 110 -2.67 -11.46 2.15
CA ARG A 110 -2.17 -12.65 1.46
C ARG A 110 -0.71 -12.93 1.81
N PHE A 111 0.11 -11.89 1.95
CA PHE A 111 1.57 -12.04 2.06
C PHE A 111 2.19 -11.57 3.37
N LEU A 112 1.46 -10.84 4.20
CA LEU A 112 1.88 -10.46 5.56
C LEU A 112 1.27 -11.38 6.62
N GLU A 113 1.94 -11.49 7.77
CA GLU A 113 1.45 -12.26 8.93
C GLU A 113 0.13 -11.70 9.46
N SER A 114 -0.01 -10.38 9.44
CA SER A 114 -1.23 -9.63 9.76
C SER A 114 -1.24 -8.33 8.96
N GLU A 115 -2.28 -7.51 9.06
CA GLU A 115 -2.30 -6.19 8.40
C GLU A 115 -1.06 -5.38 8.80
N ALA A 116 -0.43 -4.67 7.86
CA ALA A 116 0.88 -4.04 8.08
C ALA A 116 0.87 -3.17 9.36
N LEU A 117 -0.17 -2.35 9.52
CA LEU A 117 -0.33 -1.43 10.65
C LEU A 117 -0.40 -2.12 12.03
N ASN A 118 -0.73 -3.42 12.09
CA ASN A 118 -0.85 -4.15 13.35
C ASN A 118 0.50 -4.68 13.87
N HIS A 119 1.50 -4.86 12.99
CA HIS A 119 2.77 -5.50 13.36
C HIS A 119 4.01 -4.72 12.93
N ILE A 120 3.85 -3.63 12.18
CA ILE A 120 4.98 -2.85 11.67
C ILE A 120 5.77 -2.26 12.84
N LYS A 121 7.09 -2.50 12.82
CA LYS A 121 8.03 -1.87 13.77
C LYS A 121 8.82 -0.81 13.03
N ILE A 122 8.68 0.45 13.45
CA ILE A 122 9.41 1.57 12.84
C ILE A 122 10.75 1.75 13.54
N VAL A 123 11.83 1.83 12.75
CA VAL A 123 13.19 2.13 13.20
C VAL A 123 13.80 3.26 12.35
N ASP A 124 14.91 3.82 12.82
CA ASP A 124 15.64 4.86 12.11
C ASP A 124 16.16 4.33 10.77
N GLY A 125 16.12 5.17 9.73
CA GLY A 125 16.69 4.81 8.43
C GLY A 125 18.17 4.43 8.56
N GLY A 126 18.54 3.32 7.92
CA GLY A 126 19.90 2.77 8.00
C GLY A 126 20.14 1.85 9.21
N SER A 127 19.13 1.60 10.07
CA SER A 127 19.24 0.60 11.15
C SER A 127 19.28 -0.82 10.61
N VAL A 128 18.71 -1.06 9.43
CA VAL A 128 18.64 -2.34 8.76
C VAL A 128 19.11 -2.20 7.31
N VAL A 129 19.92 -3.15 6.85
CA VAL A 129 20.38 -3.26 5.47
C VAL A 129 19.85 -4.54 4.83
N GLY A 130 19.90 -4.63 3.50
CA GLY A 130 19.43 -5.78 2.75
C GLY A 130 19.54 -5.55 1.25
N GLU A 131 19.05 -6.50 0.47
CA GLU A 131 18.89 -6.31 -0.97
C GLU A 131 17.84 -5.21 -1.20
N THR A 132 18.27 -4.06 -1.72
CA THR A 132 17.39 -2.91 -1.92
C THR A 132 16.79 -2.95 -3.31
N LYS A 133 15.47 -2.86 -3.39
CA LYS A 133 14.72 -2.68 -4.62
C LYS A 133 13.97 -1.35 -4.58
N VAL A 134 14.33 -0.43 -5.47
CA VAL A 134 13.75 0.92 -5.51
C VAL A 134 12.46 0.88 -6.33
N VAL A 135 11.38 1.42 -5.78
CA VAL A 135 10.06 1.45 -6.41
C VAL A 135 9.72 2.85 -6.88
N ILE A 136 9.96 3.85 -6.03
CA ILE A 136 9.78 5.27 -6.33
C ILE A 136 11.06 6.02 -5.96
N GLU A 137 11.58 6.84 -6.86
CA GLU A 137 12.73 7.72 -6.64
C GLU A 137 12.43 9.09 -7.23
N ASP A 138 12.57 10.15 -6.42
CA ASP A 138 12.26 11.54 -6.81
C ASP A 138 10.89 11.69 -7.50
N GLY A 139 9.89 10.98 -6.99
CA GLY A 139 8.52 10.95 -7.51
C GLY A 139 8.34 10.19 -8.82
N LYS A 140 9.39 9.53 -9.33
CA LYS A 140 9.36 8.69 -10.53
C LYS A 140 9.20 7.23 -10.14
N VAL A 141 8.30 6.54 -10.83
CA VAL A 141 8.10 5.10 -10.67
C VAL A 141 9.18 4.35 -11.45
N LEU A 142 9.90 3.44 -10.79
CA LEU A 142 11.00 2.67 -11.38
C LEU A 142 10.64 1.20 -11.68
N ILE A 143 9.40 0.81 -11.36
CA ILE A 143 8.84 -0.51 -11.69
C ILE A 143 7.75 -0.37 -12.77
N ASP A 144 7.43 -1.49 -13.42
CA ASP A 144 6.24 -1.56 -14.25
C ASP A 144 4.99 -1.59 -13.35
N VAL A 145 4.04 -0.71 -13.61
CA VAL A 145 2.75 -0.67 -12.93
C VAL A 145 1.68 -0.97 -13.98
N PRO A 146 1.03 -2.14 -13.91
CA PRO A 146 0.04 -2.53 -14.90
C PRO A 146 -1.08 -1.49 -15.08
N ASP A 147 -1.54 -1.29 -16.32
CA ASP A 147 -2.57 -0.30 -16.68
C ASP A 147 -3.89 -0.48 -15.90
N ASP A 148 -4.24 -1.73 -15.55
CA ASP A 148 -5.43 -2.05 -14.76
C ASP A 148 -5.35 -1.50 -13.34
N VAL A 149 -4.15 -1.43 -12.74
CA VAL A 149 -3.94 -0.81 -11.42
C VAL A 149 -4.26 0.68 -11.48
N TRP A 150 -3.76 1.39 -12.50
CA TRP A 150 -4.05 2.82 -12.70
C TRP A 150 -5.53 3.07 -12.98
N LYS A 151 -6.17 2.17 -13.74
CA LYS A 151 -7.60 2.23 -14.03
C LYS A 151 -8.43 2.08 -12.75
N VAL A 152 -8.16 1.06 -11.93
CA VAL A 152 -8.88 0.83 -10.66
C VAL A 152 -8.69 2.02 -9.71
N TRP A 153 -7.48 2.60 -9.66
CA TRP A 153 -7.22 3.82 -8.90
C TRP A 153 -8.08 5.00 -9.37
N GLN A 154 -8.14 5.26 -10.68
CA GLN A 154 -8.95 6.34 -11.26
C GLN A 154 -10.45 6.12 -11.03
N GLU A 155 -10.95 4.89 -11.21
CA GLU A 155 -12.36 4.55 -10.97
C GLU A 155 -12.78 4.80 -9.52
N ASN A 156 -11.93 4.44 -8.55
CA ASN A 156 -12.19 4.74 -7.14
C ASN A 156 -12.26 6.25 -6.90
N ARG A 157 -11.31 7.00 -7.45
CA ARG A 157 -11.28 8.47 -7.35
C ARG A 157 -12.54 9.11 -7.93
N ASP A 158 -12.96 8.71 -9.12
CA ASP A 158 -14.13 9.26 -9.80
C ASP A 158 -15.43 8.93 -9.05
N LEU A 159 -15.58 7.68 -8.60
CA LEU A 159 -16.71 7.28 -7.76
C LEU A 159 -16.75 8.06 -6.43
N GLY A 160 -15.59 8.30 -5.82
CA GLY A 160 -15.46 9.12 -4.61
C GLY A 160 -15.92 10.57 -4.81
N ILE A 161 -15.59 11.17 -5.95
CA ILE A 161 -16.02 12.52 -6.32
C ILE A 161 -17.55 12.57 -6.49
N ILE A 162 -18.13 11.57 -7.18
CA ILE A 162 -19.59 11.50 -7.40
C ILE A 162 -20.34 11.39 -6.07
N LEU A 163 -19.85 10.57 -5.14
CA LEU A 163 -20.51 10.33 -3.85
C LEU A 163 -20.38 11.48 -2.85
N THR A 164 -19.39 12.37 -3.03
CA THR A 164 -19.16 13.54 -2.16
C THR A 164 -19.80 14.83 -2.68
N THR A 165 -20.40 14.80 -3.87
CA THR A 165 -21.10 15.96 -4.46
C THR A 165 -22.44 16.22 -3.73
N PRO A 166 -22.70 17.43 -3.20
CA PRO A 166 -23.96 17.76 -2.53
C PRO A 166 -25.16 17.58 -3.48
N GLY A 167 -26.10 16.72 -3.09
CA GLY A 167 -27.30 16.41 -3.89
C GLY A 167 -27.42 14.95 -4.34
N TYR A 168 -26.36 14.15 -4.25
CA TYR A 168 -26.35 12.74 -4.71
C TYR A 168 -26.75 11.71 -3.64
N HIS A 169 -27.39 12.13 -2.55
CA HIS A 169 -27.83 11.22 -1.48
C HIS A 169 -29.04 10.35 -1.86
N SER A 170 -29.72 10.63 -2.98
CA SER A 170 -30.92 9.88 -3.40
C SER A 170 -30.64 8.62 -4.25
N PHE A 171 -29.40 8.40 -4.71
CA PHE A 171 -29.12 7.33 -5.69
C PHE A 171 -28.70 5.99 -5.05
N LYS A 172 -28.32 5.98 -3.77
CA LYS A 172 -27.91 4.77 -3.03
C LYS A 172 -29.03 3.73 -2.88
N SER A 173 -30.31 4.11 -2.96
CA SER A 173 -31.43 3.15 -2.88
C SER A 173 -31.75 2.47 -4.21
N GLN A 174 -31.31 3.04 -5.34
CA GLN A 174 -31.62 2.52 -6.68
C GLN A 174 -30.52 1.58 -7.21
N LEU A 175 -29.24 1.85 -6.95
CA LEU A 175 -28.15 0.98 -7.44
C LEU A 175 -27.98 -0.32 -6.63
N ARG A 176 -28.38 -0.35 -5.35
CA ARG A 176 -28.43 -1.60 -4.56
C ARG A 176 -29.52 -2.59 -5.03
N ARG A 177 -30.42 -2.17 -5.93
CA ARG A 177 -31.44 -3.04 -6.56
C ARG A 177 -31.01 -3.61 -7.92
N CYS A 178 -29.86 -3.21 -8.45
CA CYS A 178 -29.39 -3.64 -9.78
C CYS A 178 -28.07 -4.42 -9.77
N PHE A 179 -27.42 -4.63 -8.62
CA PHE A 179 -26.22 -5.45 -8.51
C PHE A 179 -26.44 -6.57 -7.48
N VAL A 180 -26.86 -7.72 -7.99
CA VAL A 180 -26.87 -9.04 -7.33
C VAL A 180 -25.45 -9.62 -7.49
N PRO A 181 -24.91 -10.37 -6.51
CA PRO A 181 -23.48 -10.69 -6.44
C PRO A 181 -23.12 -11.68 -7.56
N TRP A 182 -22.10 -11.34 -8.34
CA TRP A 182 -21.65 -12.20 -9.42
C TRP A 182 -20.83 -13.36 -8.85
N ASP A 183 -21.45 -14.54 -8.87
CA ASP A 183 -20.79 -15.84 -8.83
C ASP A 183 -19.99 -16.00 -10.14
N PHE A 184 -18.69 -15.72 -10.04
CA PHE A 184 -17.74 -15.72 -11.15
C PHE A 184 -17.54 -17.11 -11.77
N GLU A 185 -17.94 -18.20 -11.09
CA GLU A 185 -17.84 -19.57 -11.64
C GLU A 185 -18.89 -19.88 -12.72
N ALA A 186 -20.04 -19.19 -12.71
CA ALA A 186 -21.12 -19.46 -13.66
C ALA A 186 -20.78 -19.02 -15.10
N LEU A 187 -19.89 -18.03 -15.26
CA LEU A 187 -19.49 -17.47 -16.56
C LEU A 187 -18.51 -18.38 -17.33
N LEU A 188 -17.80 -19.29 -16.66
CA LEU A 188 -16.82 -20.18 -17.29
C LEU A 188 -17.38 -21.53 -17.77
N ARG A 189 -18.63 -21.88 -17.40
CA ARG A 189 -19.28 -23.13 -17.85
C ARG A 189 -20.14 -23.01 -19.11
N ALA A 190 -20.27 -21.82 -19.68
CA ALA A 190 -21.10 -21.56 -20.86
C ALA A 190 -20.31 -21.35 -22.17
N ALA A 191 -19.00 -21.62 -22.17
CA ALA A 191 -18.14 -21.44 -23.35
C ALA A 191 -17.74 -22.74 -24.07
N PHE A 192 -18.20 -23.92 -23.63
CA PHE A 192 -18.22 -25.17 -24.41
C PHE A 192 -19.40 -26.05 -23.99
#